data_AF-A0AAV2MI38-F1
#
_entry.id   AF-A0AAV2MI38-F1
#
_cell.length_a   1.000
_cell.length_b   1.000
_cell.length_c   1.000
_cell.angle_alpha   90.00
_cell.angle_beta   90.00
_cell.angle_gamma   90.00
#
_symmetry.space_group_name_H-M   'P 1'
#
loop_
_entity.id
_entity.type
_entity.pdbx_description
1 polymer ?
#
loop_
_entity_poly.entity_id
_entity_poly.type
_entity_poly.pdbx_seq_one_letter_code
_entity_poly.pdbx_strand_id
1 'polypeptide(L)'
;MANNTSDHAPQNSTNEAQDGDFGVTTAELRDLMELRSAEACTKIREDYGDVSAICRRLKSSPIEGLSGNPLDLEKRYAAFGRNFIPPKKAKTFLQLVWEALQDVTLIILEIAAIISLGLSFYHPPGGDSEACGQAAAGVEDEGEAQAGWIEGAAILFSVIIVVLVTAFNDWSKEKQFRGLQSRIEQEQKFTVIRKGQVIQIPVAELVVGDIAQIKYGKRDTHNRVTGRSNTGRHSSNAC
;
A
#
# COMPACT_ATOMS: atom_id res chain seq x y z
N MET A 1 11.85 -49.71 13.91
CA MET A 1 10.78 -48.71 13.71
C MET A 1 11.42 -47.36 13.89
N ALA A 2 11.47 -46.57 12.82
CA ALA A 2 12.10 -45.26 12.77
C ALA A 2 11.29 -44.25 13.59
N ASN A 3 11.96 -43.35 14.30
CA ASN A 3 11.30 -42.13 14.78
C ASN A 3 12.11 -40.92 14.30
N ASN A 4 11.46 -40.15 13.43
CA ASN A 4 11.99 -38.99 12.73
C ASN A 4 12.11 -37.79 13.68
N THR A 5 13.26 -37.13 13.61
CA THR A 5 13.45 -35.74 14.03
C THR A 5 12.66 -34.84 13.08
N SER A 6 11.75 -34.02 13.61
CA SER A 6 11.17 -32.90 12.87
C SER A 6 11.51 -31.60 13.60
N ASP A 7 12.35 -30.81 12.95
CA ASP A 7 12.72 -29.44 13.29
C ASP A 7 11.49 -28.56 13.51
N HIS A 8 11.34 -28.02 14.72
CA HIS A 8 10.39 -26.95 14.98
C HIS A 8 11.05 -25.60 14.66
N ALA A 9 10.60 -24.99 13.57
CA ALA A 9 10.80 -23.58 13.29
C ALA A 9 10.20 -22.71 14.42
N PRO A 10 10.76 -21.51 14.71
CA PRO A 10 10.26 -20.68 15.78
C PRO A 10 8.89 -20.12 15.36
N GLN A 11 7.84 -20.57 16.04
CA GLN A 11 6.52 -19.96 15.96
C GLN A 11 6.62 -18.55 16.54
N ASN A 12 6.50 -17.57 15.64
CA ASN A 12 6.36 -16.16 15.92
C ASN A 12 5.26 -15.96 16.97
N SER A 13 5.67 -15.51 18.17
CA SER A 13 4.80 -15.23 19.29
C SER A 13 3.75 -14.22 18.88
N THR A 14 2.53 -14.69 18.65
CA THR A 14 1.33 -13.87 18.81
C THR A 14 1.37 -13.39 20.25
N ASN A 15 1.75 -12.12 20.44
CA ASN A 15 1.54 -11.40 21.68
C ASN A 15 0.07 -11.57 22.06
N GLU A 16 -0.19 -12.47 23.00
CA GLU A 16 -1.40 -12.49 23.79
C GLU A 16 -1.52 -11.09 24.39
N ALA A 17 -2.43 -10.29 23.83
CA ALA A 17 -2.78 -8.99 24.36
C ALA A 17 -3.30 -9.24 25.78
N GLN A 18 -2.42 -8.99 26.75
CA GLN A 18 -2.68 -9.10 28.17
C GLN A 18 -4.00 -8.40 28.48
N ASP A 19 -4.85 -9.12 29.21
CA ASP A 19 -6.11 -8.70 29.82
C ASP A 19 -5.95 -7.30 30.44
N GLY A 20 -6.28 -6.31 29.62
CA GLY A 20 -5.95 -4.92 29.85
C GLY A 20 -7.01 -4.28 30.72
N ASP A 21 -6.75 -3.04 31.13
CA ASP A 21 -7.63 -2.16 31.89
C ASP A 21 -9.05 -1.97 31.30
N PHE A 22 -9.37 -2.57 30.15
CA PHE A 22 -10.63 -2.50 29.42
C PHE A 22 -11.36 -3.85 29.42
N GLY A 23 -12.69 -3.83 29.60
CA GLY A 23 -13.50 -5.05 29.68
C GLY A 23 -13.91 -5.67 28.34
N VAL A 24 -13.21 -5.33 27.24
CA VAL A 24 -13.39 -5.86 25.88
C VAL A 24 -12.05 -5.91 25.16
N THR A 25 -11.85 -6.96 24.38
CA THR A 25 -10.65 -7.20 23.55
C THR A 25 -10.82 -6.73 22.10
N THR A 26 -9.71 -6.58 21.38
CA THR A 26 -9.73 -6.30 19.93
C THR A 26 -10.39 -7.38 19.10
N ALA A 27 -10.23 -8.65 19.49
CA ALA A 27 -10.82 -9.78 18.79
C ALA A 27 -12.35 -9.75 18.88
N GLU A 28 -12.88 -9.54 20.08
CA GLU A 28 -14.32 -9.42 20.31
C GLU A 28 -14.95 -8.26 19.52
N LEU A 29 -14.28 -7.10 19.47
CA LEU A 29 -14.73 -5.95 18.68
C LEU A 29 -14.70 -6.24 17.18
N ARG A 30 -13.68 -6.94 16.68
CA ARG A 30 -13.58 -7.34 15.27
C ARG A 30 -14.70 -8.30 14.90
N ASP A 31 -14.94 -9.31 15.72
CA ASP A 31 -16.02 -10.29 15.49
C ASP A 31 -17.39 -9.60 15.47
N LEU A 32 -17.57 -8.53 16.25
CA LEU A 32 -18.77 -7.70 16.20
C LEU A 32 -18.86 -6.88 14.90
N MET A 33 -17.74 -6.38 14.36
CA MET A 33 -17.69 -5.63 13.10
C MET A 33 -17.98 -6.49 11.86
N GLU A 34 -17.78 -7.80 11.94
CA GLU A 34 -18.09 -8.74 10.86
C GLU A 34 -19.60 -8.95 10.68
N LEU A 35 -20.36 -8.81 11.77
CA LEU A 35 -21.81 -8.97 11.77
C LEU A 35 -22.53 -7.78 11.12
N ARG A 36 -23.74 -8.04 10.60
CA ARG A 36 -24.54 -7.03 9.90
C ARG A 36 -25.81 -6.69 10.66
N SER A 37 -26.09 -5.40 10.76
CA SER A 37 -27.36 -4.80 11.22
C SER A 37 -28.03 -5.58 12.36
N ALA A 38 -29.05 -6.40 12.05
CA ALA A 38 -29.83 -7.12 13.05
C ALA A 38 -29.01 -8.15 13.85
N GLU A 39 -28.10 -8.88 13.20
CA GLU A 39 -27.25 -9.88 13.86
C GLU A 39 -26.29 -9.22 14.85
N ALA A 40 -25.70 -8.07 14.46
CA ALA A 40 -24.84 -7.29 15.33
C ALA A 40 -25.63 -6.75 16.55
N CYS A 41 -26.85 -6.25 16.34
CA CYS A 41 -27.71 -5.79 17.44
C CYS A 41 -28.06 -6.92 18.42
N THR A 42 -28.36 -8.11 17.91
CA THR A 42 -28.64 -9.30 18.74
C THR A 42 -27.40 -9.68 19.55
N LYS A 43 -26.23 -9.79 18.92
CA LYS A 43 -24.98 -10.12 19.62
C LYS A 43 -24.60 -9.07 20.67
N ILE A 44 -24.79 -7.78 20.39
CA ILE A 44 -24.59 -6.71 21.38
C ILE A 44 -25.49 -6.93 22.59
N ARG A 45 -26.77 -7.27 22.36
CA ARG A 45 -27.73 -7.48 23.44
C ARG A 45 -27.42 -8.72 24.26
N GLU A 46 -26.96 -9.79 23.63
CA GLU A 46 -26.65 -11.06 24.29
C GLU A 46 -25.32 -10.99 25.07
N ASP A 47 -24.24 -10.53 24.42
CA ASP A 47 -22.88 -10.58 24.99
C ASP A 47 -22.58 -9.37 25.90
N TYR A 48 -23.20 -8.22 25.62
CA TYR A 48 -22.89 -6.96 26.30
C TYR A 48 -24.11 -6.33 26.99
N GLY A 49 -25.33 -6.80 26.70
CA GLY A 49 -26.58 -6.23 27.22
C GLY A 49 -27.06 -5.02 26.41
N ASP A 50 -26.25 -3.95 26.35
CA ASP A 50 -26.58 -2.74 25.61
C ASP A 50 -25.35 -1.99 25.07
N VAL A 51 -25.57 -1.03 24.18
CA VAL A 51 -24.50 -0.18 23.63
C VAL A 51 -23.80 0.61 24.74
N SER A 52 -24.55 1.04 25.76
CA SER A 52 -23.98 1.76 26.91
C SER A 52 -23.01 0.88 27.70
N ALA A 53 -23.23 -0.43 27.80
CA ALA A 53 -22.32 -1.37 28.45
C ALA A 53 -21.00 -1.47 27.70
N ILE A 54 -21.03 -1.48 26.37
CA ILE A 54 -19.81 -1.44 25.55
C ILE A 54 -19.05 -0.13 25.84
N CYS A 55 -19.74 1.01 25.85
CA CYS A 55 -19.13 2.29 26.22
C CYS A 55 -18.50 2.25 27.62
N ARG A 56 -19.19 1.69 28.62
CA ARG A 56 -18.65 1.51 29.98
C ARG A 56 -17.39 0.64 30.00
N ARG A 57 -17.41 -0.50 29.30
CA ARG A 57 -16.25 -1.41 29.23
C ARG A 57 -15.05 -0.79 28.49
N LEU A 58 -15.31 0.07 27.50
CA LEU A 58 -14.31 0.89 26.80
C LEU A 58 -13.93 2.18 27.53
N LYS A 59 -14.47 2.39 28.74
CA LYS A 59 -14.28 3.60 29.56
C LYS A 59 -14.53 4.89 28.77
N SER A 60 -15.57 4.90 27.94
CA SER A 60 -15.99 6.02 27.12
C SER A 60 -17.38 6.48 27.53
N SER A 61 -17.59 7.80 27.55
CA SER A 61 -18.91 8.38 27.79
C SER A 61 -19.69 8.46 26.48
N PRO A 62 -20.94 7.95 26.40
CA PRO A 62 -21.77 8.12 25.20
C PRO A 62 -22.06 9.58 24.84
N ILE A 63 -21.96 10.49 25.82
CA ILE A 63 -22.32 11.91 25.69
C ILE A 63 -21.06 12.77 25.61
N GLU A 64 -20.09 12.54 26.49
CA GLU A 64 -18.87 13.35 26.57
C GLU A 64 -17.71 12.78 25.73
N GLY A 65 -17.85 11.54 25.27
CA GLY A 65 -16.80 10.81 24.57
C GLY A 65 -15.58 10.54 25.45
N LEU A 66 -14.40 10.57 24.83
CA LEU A 66 -13.14 10.35 25.54
C LEU A 66 -12.63 11.64 26.21
N SER A 67 -11.94 11.48 27.33
CA SER A 67 -11.30 12.60 28.02
C SER A 67 -10.16 13.23 27.21
N GLY A 68 -9.63 12.56 26.19
CA GLY A 68 -8.50 13.04 25.39
C GLY A 68 -7.20 13.21 26.18
N ASN A 69 -7.07 12.56 27.35
CA ASN A 69 -5.81 12.51 28.10
C ASN A 69 -4.76 11.71 27.29
N PRO A 70 -3.57 12.27 27.00
CA PRO A 70 -2.52 11.56 26.26
C PRO A 70 -2.18 10.18 26.83
N LEU A 71 -2.16 10.05 28.17
CA LEU A 71 -1.88 8.78 28.84
C LEU A 71 -2.98 7.73 28.61
N ASP A 72 -4.25 8.15 28.51
CA ASP A 72 -5.36 7.25 28.19
C ASP A 72 -5.31 6.82 26.72
N LEU A 73 -4.99 7.75 25.82
CA LEU A 73 -4.83 7.46 24.39
C LEU A 73 -3.67 6.49 24.15
N GLU A 74 -2.54 6.66 24.84
CA GLU A 74 -1.39 5.75 24.74
C GLU A 74 -1.72 4.34 25.24
N LYS A 75 -2.45 4.23 26.36
CA LYS A 75 -2.96 2.94 26.85
C LYS A 75 -3.88 2.27 25.83
N ARG A 76 -4.77 3.03 25.18
CA ARG A 76 -5.63 2.50 24.11
C ARG A 76 -4.82 2.06 22.90
N TYR A 77 -3.78 2.79 22.51
CA TYR A 77 -2.89 2.36 21.43
C TYR A 77 -2.15 1.07 21.77
N ALA A 78 -1.74 0.88 23.03
CA ALA A 78 -1.10 -0.35 23.48
C ALA A 78 -2.07 -1.53 23.50
N ALA A 79 -3.32 -1.32 23.95
CA ALA A 79 -4.32 -2.38 24.07
C ALA A 79 -4.99 -2.75 22.73
N PHE A 80 -5.31 -1.76 21.90
CA PHE A 80 -6.12 -1.95 20.69
C PHE A 80 -5.36 -1.73 19.38
N GLY A 81 -4.14 -1.21 19.43
CA GLY A 81 -3.39 -0.81 18.25
C GLY A 81 -3.74 0.59 17.74
N ARG A 82 -3.05 1.01 16.67
CA ARG A 82 -3.22 2.33 16.03
C ARG A 82 -4.07 2.21 14.78
N ASN A 83 -4.90 3.22 14.50
CA ASN A 83 -5.66 3.32 13.26
C ASN A 83 -4.77 3.84 12.10
N PHE A 84 -3.69 3.11 11.78
CA PHE A 84 -2.75 3.50 10.75
C PHE A 84 -2.48 2.33 9.80
N ILE A 85 -2.83 2.51 8.53
CA ILE A 85 -2.52 1.55 7.48
C ILE A 85 -1.12 1.88 6.98
N PRO A 86 -0.11 1.01 7.18
CA PRO A 86 1.25 1.32 6.77
C PRO A 86 1.31 1.48 5.24
N PRO A 87 1.85 2.60 4.73
CA PRO A 87 2.00 2.80 3.30
C PRO A 87 3.00 1.78 2.75
N LYS A 88 2.79 1.35 1.50
CA LYS A 88 3.80 0.55 0.79
C LYS A 88 5.12 1.30 0.78
N LYS A 89 6.23 0.57 1.00
CA LYS A 89 7.57 1.17 0.96
C LYS A 89 7.81 1.76 -0.44
N ALA A 90 8.39 2.96 -0.47
CA ALA A 90 8.75 3.59 -1.74
C ALA A 90 9.81 2.75 -2.45
N LYS A 91 9.69 2.61 -3.78
CA LYS A 91 10.77 2.01 -4.56
C LYS A 91 11.98 2.94 -4.52
N THR A 92 13.17 2.35 -4.44
CA THR A 92 14.41 3.12 -4.55
C THR A 92 14.64 3.50 -6.01
N PHE A 93 15.39 4.57 -6.26
CA PHE A 93 15.73 4.95 -7.63
C PHE A 93 16.40 3.81 -8.40
N LEU A 94 17.32 3.06 -7.77
CA LEU A 94 17.97 1.90 -8.39
C LEU A 94 16.99 0.76 -8.70
N GLN A 95 15.98 0.56 -7.85
CA GLN A 95 14.93 -0.42 -8.12
C GLN A 95 14.06 -0.01 -9.31
N LEU A 96 13.79 1.29 -9.46
CA LEU A 96 13.08 1.82 -10.63
C LEU A 96 13.91 1.73 -11.90
N VAL A 97 15.22 1.97 -11.82
CA VAL A 97 16.17 1.75 -12.92
C VAL A 97 16.17 0.27 -13.32
N TRP A 98 16.26 -0.64 -12.34
CA TRP A 98 16.22 -2.08 -12.59
C TRP A 98 14.92 -2.53 -13.26
N GLU A 99 13.78 -1.99 -12.82
CA GLU A 99 12.47 -2.28 -13.42
C GLU A 99 12.35 -1.70 -14.84
N ALA A 100 12.89 -0.50 -15.08
CA ALA A 100 12.95 0.09 -16.40
C ALA A 100 13.82 -0.71 -17.37
N LEU A 101 14.94 -1.28 -16.89
CA LEU A 101 15.82 -2.16 -17.69
C LEU A 101 15.17 -3.48 -18.10
N GLN A 102 14.08 -3.91 -17.43
CA GLN A 102 13.37 -5.16 -17.78
C GLN A 102 12.39 -5.01 -18.95
N ASP A 103 12.31 -3.84 -19.60
CA ASP A 103 11.53 -3.67 -20.81
C ASP A 103 12.11 -4.54 -21.94
N VAL A 104 11.27 -5.41 -22.52
CA VAL A 104 11.65 -6.33 -23.61
C VAL A 104 12.30 -5.56 -24.78
N THR A 105 11.83 -4.34 -25.06
CA THR A 105 12.40 -3.50 -26.12
C THR A 105 13.82 -3.05 -25.79
N LEU A 106 14.10 -2.65 -24.54
CA LEU A 106 15.43 -2.25 -24.11
C LEU A 106 16.40 -3.43 -24.03
N ILE A 107 15.93 -4.59 -23.55
CA ILE A 107 16.73 -5.83 -23.53
C ILE A 107 17.19 -6.20 -24.94
N ILE A 108 16.32 -6.11 -25.94
CA ILE A 108 16.68 -6.41 -27.33
C ILE A 108 17.77 -5.44 -27.83
N LEU A 109 17.64 -4.14 -27.50
CA LEU A 109 18.63 -3.12 -27.87
C LEU A 109 19.98 -3.33 -27.17
N GLU A 110 19.99 -3.74 -25.90
CA GLU A 110 21.23 -4.06 -25.17
C GLU A 110 21.93 -5.28 -25.77
N ILE A 111 21.20 -6.36 -26.04
CA ILE A 111 21.76 -7.56 -26.67
C ILE A 111 22.33 -7.22 -28.05
N ALA A 112 21.59 -6.47 -28.88
CA ALA A 112 22.07 -6.02 -30.18
C ALA A 112 23.35 -5.19 -30.05
N ALA A 113 23.40 -4.23 -29.11
CA ALA A 113 24.57 -3.40 -28.89
C ALA A 113 25.79 -4.19 -28.41
N ILE A 114 25.59 -5.17 -27.52
CA ILE A 114 26.66 -6.06 -27.04
C ILE A 114 27.19 -6.93 -28.19
N ILE A 115 26.32 -7.47 -29.05
CA ILE A 115 26.74 -8.25 -30.22
C ILE A 115 27.53 -7.37 -31.19
N SER A 116 27.03 -6.17 -31.52
CA SER A 116 27.73 -5.22 -32.41
C SER A 116 29.10 -4.80 -31.86
N LEU A 117 29.21 -4.58 -30.54
CA LEU A 117 30.51 -4.31 -29.91
C LEU A 117 31.43 -5.52 -29.93
N GLY A 118 30.90 -6.70 -29.60
CA GLY A 118 31.67 -7.95 -29.57
C GLY A 118 32.26 -8.29 -30.95
N LEU A 119 31.48 -8.11 -32.01
CA LEU A 119 31.94 -8.29 -33.39
C LEU A 119 32.96 -7.22 -33.79
N SER A 120 32.80 -5.97 -33.32
CA SER A 120 33.75 -4.88 -33.57
C SER A 120 35.14 -5.13 -32.96
N PHE A 121 35.22 -5.91 -31.88
CA PHE A 121 36.50 -6.29 -31.25
C PHE A 121 37.01 -7.67 -31.68
N TYR A 122 36.21 -8.46 -32.40
CA TYR A 122 36.58 -9.79 -32.85
C TYR A 122 37.24 -9.73 -34.23
N HIS A 123 38.56 -9.79 -34.27
CA HIS A 123 39.33 -9.86 -35.53
C HIS A 123 39.78 -11.31 -35.78
N PRO A 124 39.21 -12.03 -36.76
CA PRO A 124 39.67 -13.37 -37.09
C PRO A 124 41.10 -13.34 -37.65
N PRO A 125 42.00 -14.25 -37.24
CA PRO A 125 43.32 -14.36 -37.81
C PRO A 125 43.22 -15.07 -39.17
N GLY A 126 43.08 -14.29 -40.24
CA GLY A 126 43.13 -14.78 -41.63
C GLY A 126 41.76 -14.85 -42.31
N GLY A 127 41.24 -13.69 -42.72
CA GLY A 127 40.04 -13.60 -43.53
C GLY A 127 39.88 -12.18 -44.04
N ASP A 128 40.03 -12.04 -45.35
CA ASP A 128 39.83 -10.83 -46.13
C ASP A 128 38.47 -10.23 -45.78
N SER A 129 38.45 -8.91 -45.64
CA SER A 129 37.31 -8.09 -45.26
C SER A 129 36.10 -8.33 -46.17
N GLU A 130 35.23 -9.25 -45.78
CA GLU A 130 33.84 -9.32 -46.23
C GLU A 130 32.93 -9.20 -45.01
N ALA A 131 32.59 -7.96 -44.70
CA ALA A 131 31.61 -7.58 -43.69
C ALA A 131 30.21 -8.10 -44.07
N CYS A 132 29.95 -9.38 -43.81
CA CYS A 132 28.62 -9.95 -43.90
C CYS A 132 27.86 -9.61 -42.61
N GLY A 133 27.23 -8.44 -42.57
CA GLY A 133 26.48 -8.01 -41.40
C GLY A 133 25.95 -6.58 -41.44
N GLN A 134 25.67 -6.03 -42.63
CA GLN A 134 25.14 -4.69 -42.78
C GLN A 134 23.64 -4.67 -42.43
N ALA A 135 23.34 -4.57 -41.14
CA ALA A 135 22.02 -4.21 -40.67
C ALA A 135 21.87 -2.68 -40.73
N ALA A 136 21.45 -2.19 -41.89
CA ALA A 136 20.72 -0.93 -42.09
C ALA A 136 21.25 0.35 -41.38
N ALA A 137 22.16 1.09 -42.04
CA ALA A 137 22.02 2.53 -42.34
C ALA A 137 23.34 3.17 -42.81
N GLY A 138 23.37 3.64 -44.07
CA GLY A 138 24.05 4.89 -44.46
C GLY A 138 25.57 4.90 -44.67
N VAL A 139 25.96 4.93 -45.96
CA VAL A 139 27.11 5.62 -46.59
C VAL A 139 28.50 5.49 -45.93
N GLU A 140 29.28 4.63 -46.57
CA GLU A 140 30.75 4.54 -46.74
C GLU A 140 31.57 5.78 -46.32
N ASP A 141 32.53 5.62 -45.39
CA ASP A 141 33.80 6.36 -45.39
C ASP A 141 34.91 5.62 -44.60
N GLU A 142 36.15 5.74 -45.08
CA GLU A 142 37.28 4.82 -44.96
C GLU A 142 38.01 4.84 -43.60
N GLY A 143 37.27 4.71 -42.49
CA GLY A 143 37.77 4.65 -41.11
C GLY A 143 37.40 3.38 -40.31
N GLU A 144 36.95 2.33 -41.00
CA GLU A 144 36.05 1.29 -40.46
C GLU A 144 36.57 0.46 -39.27
N ALA A 145 37.88 0.22 -39.15
CA ALA A 145 38.41 -0.57 -38.04
C ALA A 145 38.49 0.21 -36.70
N GLN A 146 38.61 1.54 -36.74
CA GLN A 146 38.70 2.36 -35.52
C GLN A 146 37.36 2.93 -35.08
N ALA A 147 36.36 2.96 -35.97
CA ALA A 147 35.03 3.51 -35.69
C ALA A 147 33.95 2.45 -35.41
N GLY A 148 34.17 1.16 -35.68
CA GLY A 148 33.14 0.12 -35.49
C GLY A 148 32.60 0.00 -34.05
N TRP A 149 33.46 0.17 -33.04
CA TRP A 149 33.02 0.18 -31.64
C TRP A 149 32.16 1.40 -31.28
N ILE A 150 32.25 2.49 -32.05
CA ILE A 150 31.53 3.74 -31.77
C ILE A 150 30.03 3.54 -32.01
N GLU A 151 29.64 2.76 -33.01
CA GLU A 151 28.24 2.48 -33.30
C GLU A 151 27.55 1.74 -32.15
N GLY A 152 28.14 0.62 -31.70
CA GLY A 152 27.61 -0.12 -30.57
C GLY A 152 27.68 0.66 -29.24
N ALA A 153 28.72 1.50 -29.06
CA ALA A 153 28.81 2.39 -27.91
C ALA A 153 27.74 3.50 -27.92
N ALA A 154 27.40 4.03 -29.09
CA ALA A 154 26.35 5.03 -29.25
C ALA A 154 24.97 4.46 -28.90
N ILE A 155 24.70 3.21 -29.29
CA ILE A 155 23.45 2.51 -28.94
C ILE A 155 23.38 2.28 -27.42
N LEU A 156 24.46 1.78 -26.78
CA LEU A 156 24.49 1.63 -25.32
C LEU A 156 24.29 2.95 -24.59
N PHE A 157 24.94 4.02 -25.05
CA PHE A 157 24.79 5.34 -24.44
C PHE A 157 23.35 5.87 -24.56
N SER A 158 22.72 5.67 -25.71
CA SER A 158 21.32 6.03 -25.94
C SER A 158 20.38 5.28 -24.99
N VAL A 159 20.55 3.97 -24.83
CA VAL A 159 19.77 3.14 -23.91
C VAL A 159 19.91 3.63 -22.46
N ILE A 160 21.14 3.94 -22.02
CA ILE A 160 21.40 4.48 -20.68
C ILE A 160 20.61 5.77 -20.44
N ILE A 161 20.62 6.71 -21.39
CA ILE A 161 19.87 7.97 -21.26
C ILE A 161 18.37 7.70 -21.13
N VAL A 162 17.81 6.83 -22.00
CA VAL A 162 16.38 6.50 -21.98
C VAL A 162 15.97 5.86 -20.66
N VAL A 163 16.78 4.94 -20.12
CA VAL A 163 16.54 4.30 -18.81
C VAL A 163 16.58 5.34 -17.69
N LEU A 164 17.57 6.25 -17.70
CA LEU A 164 17.68 7.30 -16.69
C LEU A 164 16.48 8.26 -16.74
N VAL A 165 16.04 8.67 -17.93
CA VAL A 165 14.85 9.53 -18.10
C VAL A 165 13.59 8.81 -17.63
N THR A 166 13.44 7.54 -17.98
CA THR A 166 12.29 6.71 -17.56
C THR A 166 12.26 6.55 -16.04
N ALA A 167 13.36 6.13 -15.42
CA ALA A 167 13.47 5.97 -13.98
C ALA A 167 13.30 7.29 -13.22
N PHE A 168 13.82 8.40 -13.76
CA PHE A 168 13.61 9.72 -13.17
C PHE A 168 12.14 10.15 -13.23
N ASN A 169 11.48 9.95 -14.37
CA ASN A 169 10.06 10.26 -14.52
C ASN A 169 9.21 9.44 -13.54
N ASP A 170 9.49 8.15 -13.41
CA ASP A 170 8.74 7.28 -12.51
C ASP A 170 9.02 7.57 -11.04
N TRP A 171 10.28 7.88 -10.68
CA TRP A 171 10.62 8.33 -9.33
C TRP A 171 9.93 9.65 -8.98
N SER A 172 9.89 10.59 -9.92
CA SER A 172 9.22 11.88 -9.73
C SER A 172 7.71 11.70 -9.55
N LYS A 173 7.07 10.85 -10.36
CA LYS A 173 5.65 10.47 -10.19
C LYS A 173 5.41 9.84 -8.82
N GLU A 174 6.20 8.84 -8.44
CA GLU A 174 6.03 8.14 -7.15
C GLU A 174 6.16 9.11 -5.97
N LYS A 175 7.14 10.01 -6.01
CA LYS A 175 7.33 11.06 -5.00
C LYS A 175 6.12 11.99 -4.91
N GLN A 176 5.55 12.39 -6.04
CA GLN A 176 4.34 13.21 -6.08
C GLN A 176 3.15 12.45 -5.49
N PHE A 177 2.87 11.22 -5.93
CA PHE A 177 1.78 10.41 -5.39
C PHE A 177 1.86 10.25 -3.87
N ARG A 178 3.05 10.01 -3.32
CA ARG A 178 3.24 9.92 -1.87
C ARG A 178 2.98 11.25 -1.16
N GLY A 179 3.38 12.36 -1.76
CA GLY A 179 3.08 13.70 -1.24
C GLY A 179 1.58 13.98 -1.23
N LEU A 180 0.87 13.63 -2.30
CA LEU A 180 -0.59 13.74 -2.35
C LEU A 180 -1.26 12.84 -1.30
N GLN A 181 -0.85 11.56 -1.24
CA GLN A 181 -1.40 10.59 -0.28
C GLN A 181 -1.24 11.08 1.17
N SER A 182 -0.05 11.57 1.52
CA SER A 182 0.21 12.11 2.86
C SER A 182 -0.64 13.34 3.17
N ARG A 183 -0.93 14.20 2.19
CA ARG A 183 -1.81 15.36 2.38
C ARG A 183 -3.27 14.93 2.52
N ILE A 184 -3.73 14.01 1.67
CA ILE A 184 -5.10 13.49 1.71
C ILE A 184 -5.38 12.82 3.07
N GLU A 185 -4.45 12.01 3.57
CA GLU A 185 -4.58 11.36 4.89
C GLU A 185 -4.72 12.37 6.04
N GLN A 186 -4.06 13.53 5.94
CA GLN A 186 -4.18 14.62 6.93
C GLN A 186 -5.46 15.46 6.76
N GLU A 187 -5.94 15.60 5.52
CA GLU A 187 -7.17 16.33 5.19
C GLU A 187 -8.44 15.52 5.52
N GLN A 188 -8.37 14.19 5.48
CA GLN A 188 -9.45 13.31 5.90
C GLN A 188 -9.62 13.37 7.42
N LYS A 189 -10.45 14.32 7.85
CA LYS A 189 -10.83 14.51 9.25
C LYS A 189 -12.20 13.90 9.53
N PHE A 190 -12.30 13.25 10.67
CA PHE A 190 -13.54 12.68 11.17
C PHE A 190 -14.03 13.48 12.38
N THR A 191 -15.36 13.62 12.50
CA THR A 191 -15.96 14.37 13.62
C THR A 191 -16.21 13.41 14.78
N VAL A 192 -15.57 13.67 15.91
CA VAL A 192 -15.71 12.88 17.14
C VAL A 192 -16.03 13.78 18.33
N ILE A 193 -16.59 13.18 19.38
CA ILE A 193 -16.81 13.85 20.65
C ILE A 193 -15.67 13.48 21.60
N ARG A 194 -14.96 14.48 22.12
CA ARG A 194 -13.98 14.32 23.21
C ARG A 194 -14.15 15.48 24.20
N LYS A 195 -14.13 15.20 25.51
CA LYS A 195 -14.38 16.18 26.59
C LYS A 195 -15.71 16.93 26.43
N GLY A 196 -16.75 16.27 25.91
CA GLY A 196 -18.05 16.90 25.61
C GLY A 196 -18.02 17.90 24.45
N GLN A 197 -16.90 18.04 23.76
CA GLN A 197 -16.76 18.94 22.61
C GLN A 197 -16.69 18.13 21.31
N VAL A 198 -17.39 18.65 20.30
CA VAL A 198 -17.34 18.10 18.94
C VAL A 198 -16.10 18.63 18.24
N ILE A 199 -15.11 17.75 18.04
CA ILE A 199 -13.82 18.09 17.42
C ILE A 199 -13.62 17.30 16.13
N GLN A 200 -12.80 17.84 15.22
CA GLN A 200 -12.38 17.15 14.00
C GLN A 200 -10.93 16.72 14.13
N ILE A 201 -10.70 15.41 14.11
CA ILE A 201 -9.36 14.82 14.19
C ILE A 201 -9.05 14.04 12.90
N PRO A 202 -7.78 13.96 12.48
CA PRO A 202 -7.38 13.09 11.36
C PRO A 202 -7.78 11.63 11.63
N VAL A 203 -8.13 10.89 10.58
CA VAL A 203 -8.49 9.45 10.70
C VAL A 203 -7.40 8.65 11.40
N ALA A 204 -6.11 8.97 11.18
CA ALA A 204 -4.98 8.30 11.81
C ALA A 204 -4.91 8.44 13.35
N GLU A 205 -5.61 9.41 13.93
CA GLU A 205 -5.66 9.68 15.37
C GLU A 205 -6.89 9.06 16.06
N LEU A 206 -7.78 8.42 15.30
CA LEU A 206 -8.93 7.71 15.86
C LEU A 206 -8.46 6.54 16.74
N VAL A 207 -9.13 6.38 17.87
CA VAL A 207 -8.90 5.29 18.82
C VAL A 207 -10.18 4.55 19.14
N VAL A 208 -10.05 3.29 19.55
CA VAL A 208 -11.18 2.52 20.05
C VAL A 208 -11.80 3.23 21.25
N GLY A 209 -13.11 3.44 21.20
CA GLY A 209 -13.89 4.17 22.22
C GLY A 209 -14.18 5.63 21.87
N ASP A 210 -13.67 6.16 20.76
CA ASP A 210 -14.13 7.45 20.22
C ASP A 210 -15.62 7.38 19.84
N ILE A 211 -16.37 8.44 20.18
CA ILE A 211 -17.78 8.57 19.79
C ILE A 211 -17.85 9.40 18.50
N ALA A 212 -18.15 8.73 17.40
CA ALA A 212 -18.29 9.28 16.06
C ALA A 212 -19.63 10.03 15.89
N GLN A 213 -19.59 11.27 15.39
CA GLN A 213 -20.80 11.99 14.99
C GLN A 213 -20.97 11.93 13.47
N ILE A 214 -21.90 11.09 13.02
CA ILE A 214 -22.21 10.92 11.59
C ILE A 214 -23.22 12.00 11.18
N LYS A 215 -22.85 12.90 10.28
CA LYS A 215 -23.77 13.88 9.67
C LYS A 215 -24.33 13.34 8.36
N TYR A 216 -25.66 13.35 8.21
CA TYR A 216 -26.32 13.03 6.94
C TYR A 216 -25.96 14.10 5.90
N GLY A 217 -25.15 13.75 4.89
CA GLY A 217 -24.81 14.68 3.80
C GLY A 217 -23.44 14.48 3.15
N LYS A 218 -22.52 13.73 3.76
CA LYS A 218 -21.27 13.32 3.12
C LYS A 218 -21.37 11.86 2.70
N ARG A 219 -21.49 11.63 1.38
CA ARG A 219 -21.07 10.35 0.80
C ARG A 219 -19.55 10.29 0.97
N ASP A 220 -19.09 9.81 2.12
CA ASP A 220 -17.71 9.37 2.27
C ASP A 220 -17.55 8.15 1.35
N THR A 221 -17.12 8.42 0.12
CA THR A 221 -16.86 7.43 -0.93
C THR A 221 -15.79 6.41 -0.56
N HIS A 222 -15.13 6.57 0.60
CA HIS A 222 -14.10 5.67 1.11
C HIS A 222 -14.55 4.72 2.23
N ASN A 223 -15.73 4.89 2.82
CA ASN A 223 -16.30 3.87 3.69
C ASN A 223 -17.46 3.18 2.97
N ARG A 224 -17.13 2.24 2.09
CA ARG A 224 -18.11 1.30 1.54
C ARG A 224 -18.48 0.30 2.63
N VAL A 225 -19.22 0.74 3.64
CA VAL A 225 -20.10 -0.18 4.36
C VAL A 225 -21.15 -0.60 3.35
N THR A 226 -20.96 -1.79 2.77
CA THR A 226 -21.83 -2.38 1.77
C THR A 226 -23.19 -2.72 2.42
N GLY A 227 -24.05 -1.72 2.57
CA GLY A 227 -25.46 -1.88 2.89
C GLY A 227 -26.28 -1.62 1.63
N ARG A 228 -26.40 -2.62 0.76
CA ARG A 228 -27.43 -2.60 -0.30
C ARG A 228 -28.78 -2.82 0.39
N SER A 229 -29.46 -1.74 0.76
CA SER A 229 -30.87 -1.77 1.12
C SER A 229 -31.68 -2.06 -0.14
N ASN A 230 -32.07 -3.31 -0.33
CA ASN A 230 -33.09 -3.67 -1.31
C ASN A 230 -34.46 -3.35 -0.70
N THR A 231 -34.88 -2.09 -0.76
CA THR A 231 -36.27 -1.70 -0.49
C THR A 231 -37.13 -2.12 -1.67
N GLY A 232 -37.47 -3.41 -1.70
CA GLY A 232 -38.59 -3.94 -2.47
C GLY A 232 -39.90 -3.57 -1.77
N ARG A 233 -40.76 -2.92 -2.55
CA ARG A 233 -42.16 -2.58 -2.28
C ARG A 233 -42.89 -3.63 -1.42
N HIS A 234 -43.62 -3.16 -0.41
CA HIS A 234 -45.03 -3.51 -0.26
C HIS A 234 -45.74 -2.41 0.54
N SER A 235 -46.40 -1.51 -0.20
CA SER A 235 -47.56 -0.79 0.28
C SER A 235 -48.75 -1.73 0.14
N SER A 236 -49.33 -2.13 1.26
CA SER A 236 -50.71 -2.62 1.33
C SER A 236 -51.37 -1.90 2.50
N ASN A 237 -52.21 -0.93 2.14
CA ASN A 237 -53.26 -0.41 2.99
C ASN A 237 -54.11 -1.55 3.54
N ALA A 238 -54.43 -1.50 4.83
CA ALA A 238 -55.72 -1.94 5.37
C ALA A 238 -55.90 -1.40 6.80
N CYS A 239 -56.96 -0.58 6.94
CA CYS A 239 -57.76 -0.25 8.13
C CYS A 239 -57.08 0.28 9.39
#